data_AF-A0ABD3A8G1-F1
#
_entry.id   AF-A0ABD3A8G1-F1
#
_cell.length_a   1.000
_cell.length_b   1.000
_cell.length_c   1.000
_cell.angle_alpha   90.00
_cell.angle_beta   90.00
_cell.angle_gamma   90.00
#
_symmetry.space_group_name_H-M   'P 1'
#
loop_
_entity.id
_entity.type
_entity.pdbx_description
1 polymer ?
#
loop_
_entity_poly.entity_id
_entity_poly.type
_entity_poly.pdbx_seq_one_letter_code
_entity_poly.pdbx_strand_id
1 'polypeptide(L)'
;MEAFWLYTALSCFLVLASFRLLRIGRRNLPPSPIPALPIIGHLHLLKLPLHRKLHSLSQKYGPIFSLRFGNRLVVVVSSPSGVEECFTKNDVVLANRPRFIIGKYIGYNYTTMVGSSYGDHWRNLRRLGAVEIFSASRLNTFLSVRKDEIRRLLLKLSENSRQDFAQVEMKSKLAELSFNIIVRMVAGKRYFGEDEDNDEAKLFRELIEEVFKYAGASNPGDFVPVLRWMDYKNYDKKVAKLSGKMDTFFEGLIDKHRRNKNSSTMIDHLLSLQESQPEYYTDQIIKGLIMRVVGLALGSLIQSFEWKRISEEQIDLAEGNGLTMPKVKPLEAMCKARNIIDKVVLETA
;
A
#
# COMPACT_ATOMS: atom_id res chain seq x y z
N MET A 1 -23.59 -41.34 -35.56
CA MET A 1 -23.31 -42.04 -34.29
C MET A 1 -21.94 -41.71 -33.71
N GLU A 2 -20.89 -41.63 -34.52
CA GLU A 2 -19.51 -41.38 -34.04
C GLU A 2 -19.31 -40.04 -33.30
N ALA A 3 -19.91 -38.95 -33.79
CA ALA A 3 -19.84 -37.65 -33.11
C ALA A 3 -20.46 -37.68 -31.70
N PHE A 4 -21.55 -38.44 -31.51
CA PHE A 4 -22.20 -38.58 -30.21
C PHE A 4 -21.31 -39.31 -29.19
N TRP A 5 -20.59 -40.34 -29.62
CA TRP A 5 -19.61 -41.05 -28.79
C TRP A 5 -18.39 -40.17 -28.45
N LEU A 6 -17.96 -39.31 -29.37
CA LEU A 6 -16.89 -38.34 -29.11
C LEU A 6 -17.31 -37.28 -28.08
N TYR A 7 -18.51 -36.70 -28.19
CA TYR A 7 -19.00 -35.70 -27.24
C TYR A 7 -19.24 -36.29 -25.84
N THR A 8 -19.76 -37.52 -25.76
CA THR A 8 -19.97 -38.21 -24.47
C THR A 8 -18.65 -38.63 -23.82
N ALA A 9 -17.68 -39.11 -24.59
CA ALA A 9 -16.34 -39.41 -24.09
C ALA A 9 -15.60 -38.15 -23.61
N LEU A 10 -15.70 -37.03 -24.34
CA LEU A 10 -15.12 -35.75 -23.95
C LEU A 10 -15.79 -35.20 -22.68
N SER A 11 -17.12 -35.27 -22.59
CA SER A 11 -17.89 -34.93 -21.39
C SER A 11 -17.44 -35.75 -20.18
N CYS A 12 -17.39 -37.08 -20.29
CA CYS A 12 -16.93 -37.98 -19.22
C CYS A 12 -15.47 -37.71 -18.85
N PHE A 13 -14.59 -37.44 -19.82
CA PHE A 13 -13.20 -37.08 -19.55
C PHE A 13 -13.10 -35.75 -18.79
N LEU A 14 -13.88 -34.73 -19.16
CA LEU A 14 -13.92 -33.45 -18.44
C LEU A 14 -14.47 -33.63 -17.01
N VAL A 15 -15.50 -34.46 -16.82
CA VAL A 15 -16.02 -34.81 -15.50
C VAL A 15 -14.97 -35.55 -14.68
N LEU A 16 -14.33 -36.59 -15.21
CA LEU A 16 -13.28 -37.35 -14.52
C LEU A 16 -12.03 -36.50 -14.24
N ALA A 17 -11.64 -35.63 -15.16
CA ALA A 17 -10.56 -34.66 -14.98
C ALA A 17 -10.90 -33.65 -13.89
N SER A 18 -12.15 -33.16 -13.83
CA SER A 18 -12.61 -32.29 -12.74
C SER A 18 -12.60 -33.02 -11.39
N PHE A 19 -13.00 -34.29 -11.34
CA PHE A 19 -12.93 -35.11 -10.11
C PHE A 19 -11.49 -35.39 -9.67
N ARG A 20 -10.55 -35.59 -10.62
CA ARG A 20 -9.12 -35.71 -10.32
C ARG A 20 -8.53 -34.37 -9.87
N LEU A 21 -8.93 -33.25 -10.47
CA LEU A 21 -8.55 -31.89 -10.04
C LEU A 21 -9.07 -31.58 -8.63
N LEU A 22 -10.27 -32.03 -8.29
CA LEU A 22 -10.84 -31.96 -6.94
C LEU A 22 -10.09 -32.85 -5.93
N ARG A 23 -9.41 -33.91 -6.40
CA ARG A 23 -8.58 -34.82 -5.58
C ARG A 23 -7.10 -34.43 -5.49
N ILE A 24 -6.61 -33.44 -6.23
CA ILE A 24 -5.21 -32.98 -6.14
C ILE A 24 -5.00 -32.26 -4.79
N GLY A 25 -4.55 -33.05 -3.80
CA GLY A 25 -3.82 -32.56 -2.63
C GLY A 25 -4.55 -32.63 -1.28
N ARG A 26 -5.03 -33.81 -0.86
CA ARG A 26 -5.24 -34.08 0.58
C ARG A 26 -3.94 -34.60 1.20
N ARG A 27 -3.02 -33.68 1.52
CA ARG A 27 -1.89 -33.95 2.44
C ARG A 27 -1.97 -32.90 3.54
N ASN A 28 -2.22 -33.29 4.80
CA ASN A 28 -2.17 -32.47 6.02
C ASN A 28 -2.45 -30.96 5.83
N LEU A 29 -3.49 -30.60 5.09
CA LEU A 29 -3.86 -29.20 4.86
C LEU A 29 -4.83 -28.76 5.95
N PRO A 30 -4.79 -27.47 6.34
CA PRO A 30 -5.82 -26.90 7.19
C PRO A 30 -7.23 -27.07 6.57
N PRO A 31 -8.30 -27.07 7.38
CA PRO A 31 -9.68 -27.13 6.90
C PRO A 31 -9.94 -26.16 5.75
N SER A 32 -10.78 -26.54 4.79
CA SER A 32 -11.11 -25.72 3.62
C SER A 32 -12.62 -25.69 3.41
N PRO A 33 -13.18 -24.55 2.95
CA PRO A 33 -14.54 -24.51 2.42
C PRO A 33 -14.74 -25.51 1.27
N ILE A 34 -15.96 -26.02 1.14
CA ILE A 34 -16.38 -26.88 0.03
C ILE A 34 -17.70 -26.31 -0.53
N PRO A 35 -17.87 -26.20 -1.86
CA PRO A 35 -16.95 -26.65 -2.93
C PRO A 35 -15.90 -25.60 -3.34
N ALA A 36 -14.73 -26.08 -3.76
CA ALA A 36 -13.78 -25.28 -4.54
C ALA A 36 -14.12 -25.45 -6.03
N LEU A 37 -14.45 -24.35 -6.73
CA LEU A 37 -14.82 -24.42 -8.14
C LEU A 37 -13.59 -24.71 -9.01
N PRO A 38 -13.73 -25.45 -10.13
CA PRO A 38 -12.64 -25.63 -11.09
C PRO A 38 -12.06 -24.29 -11.56
N ILE A 39 -10.74 -24.24 -11.78
CA ILE A 39 -9.97 -23.09 -12.29
C ILE A 39 -9.88 -21.89 -11.32
N ILE A 40 -10.98 -21.44 -10.73
CA ILE A 40 -11.03 -20.23 -9.87
C ILE A 40 -10.91 -20.53 -8.38
N GLY A 41 -11.15 -21.78 -7.96
CA GLY A 41 -11.13 -22.19 -6.55
C GLY A 41 -12.19 -21.46 -5.73
N HIS A 42 -11.75 -20.79 -4.67
CA HIS A 42 -12.54 -20.04 -3.70
C HIS A 42 -12.66 -18.54 -4.00
N LEU A 43 -12.17 -18.05 -5.15
CA LEU A 43 -12.27 -16.62 -5.50
C LEU A 43 -13.72 -16.11 -5.48
N HIS A 44 -14.68 -16.96 -5.83
CA HIS A 44 -16.12 -16.66 -5.78
C HIS A 44 -16.66 -16.38 -4.36
N LEU A 45 -15.95 -16.79 -3.31
CA LEU A 45 -16.32 -16.53 -1.91
C LEU A 45 -15.82 -15.17 -1.41
N LEU A 46 -14.86 -14.55 -2.10
CA LEU A 46 -14.20 -13.33 -1.67
C LEU A 46 -15.01 -12.11 -2.09
N LYS A 47 -15.78 -11.58 -1.15
CA LYS A 47 -16.45 -10.28 -1.29
C LYS A 47 -15.69 -9.23 -0.47
N LEU A 48 -15.69 -7.99 -0.95
CA LEU A 48 -15.16 -6.87 -0.19
C LEU A 48 -16.12 -6.51 0.96
N PRO A 49 -15.62 -6.09 2.14
CA PRO A 49 -14.20 -6.03 2.51
C PRO A 49 -13.62 -7.41 2.86
N LEU A 50 -12.46 -7.73 2.28
CA LEU A 50 -11.86 -9.07 2.31
C LEU A 50 -11.60 -9.57 3.74
N HIS A 51 -11.07 -8.73 4.62
CA HIS A 51 -10.71 -9.12 5.98
C HIS A 51 -11.93 -9.57 6.80
N ARG A 52 -13.10 -8.96 6.63
CA ARG A 52 -14.35 -9.40 7.30
C ARG A 52 -14.83 -10.73 6.78
N LYS A 53 -14.73 -10.94 5.46
CA LYS A 53 -15.10 -12.23 4.86
C LYS A 53 -14.19 -13.33 5.37
N LEU A 54 -12.88 -13.09 5.43
CA LEU A 54 -11.90 -14.03 6.00
C LEU A 54 -12.17 -14.31 7.48
N HIS A 55 -12.54 -13.29 8.26
CA HIS A 55 -12.94 -13.47 9.66
C HIS A 55 -14.21 -14.34 9.79
N SER A 56 -15.25 -14.10 8.98
CA SER A 56 -16.46 -14.96 9.01
C SER A 56 -16.16 -16.42 8.65
N LEU A 57 -15.16 -16.65 7.78
CA LEU A 57 -14.70 -17.98 7.44
C LEU A 57 -13.89 -18.60 8.59
N SER A 58 -13.07 -17.83 9.31
CA SER A 58 -12.33 -18.36 10.46
C SER A 58 -13.26 -18.80 11.60
N GLN A 59 -14.37 -18.10 11.81
CA GLN A 59 -15.40 -18.52 12.78
C GLN A 59 -16.02 -19.89 12.43
N LYS A 60 -16.05 -20.25 11.14
CA LYS A 60 -16.64 -21.52 10.66
C LYS A 60 -15.63 -22.66 10.53
N TYR A 61 -14.43 -22.36 10.04
CA TYR A 61 -13.41 -23.38 9.69
C TYR A 61 -12.26 -23.46 10.70
N GLY A 62 -12.29 -22.61 11.72
CA GLY A 62 -11.25 -22.52 12.74
C GLY A 62 -10.21 -21.43 12.46
N PRO A 63 -9.29 -21.20 13.42
CA PRO A 63 -8.33 -20.10 13.36
C PRO A 63 -7.30 -20.24 12.24
N ILE A 64 -7.07 -21.46 11.73
CA ILE A 64 -6.18 -21.75 10.61
C ILE A 64 -6.98 -22.56 9.59
N PHE A 65 -7.16 -22.01 8.39
CA PHE A 65 -7.88 -22.66 7.31
C PHE A 65 -7.25 -22.33 5.96
N SER A 66 -7.54 -23.14 4.95
CA SER A 66 -6.99 -23.00 3.61
C SER A 66 -8.04 -22.58 2.60
N LEU A 67 -7.59 -21.83 1.59
CA LEU A 67 -8.33 -21.36 0.44
C LEU A 67 -7.52 -21.62 -0.83
N ARG A 68 -8.18 -21.53 -1.98
CA ARG A 68 -7.59 -21.72 -3.30
C ARG A 68 -7.93 -20.49 -4.12
N PHE A 69 -6.95 -19.66 -4.41
CA PHE A 69 -7.15 -18.50 -5.28
C PHE A 69 -6.66 -18.89 -6.66
N GLY A 70 -7.59 -19.34 -7.50
CA GLY A 70 -7.26 -20.00 -8.76
C GLY A 70 -6.31 -21.18 -8.54
N ASN A 71 -5.10 -21.09 -9.08
CA ASN A 71 -4.07 -22.13 -8.91
C ASN A 71 -3.23 -21.99 -7.62
N ARG A 72 -3.37 -20.90 -6.85
CA ARG A 72 -2.57 -20.64 -5.64
C ARG A 72 -3.26 -21.17 -4.39
N LEU A 73 -2.52 -21.89 -3.55
CA LEU A 73 -2.96 -22.22 -2.18
C LEU A 73 -2.73 -21.00 -1.29
N VAL A 74 -3.74 -20.65 -0.49
CA VAL A 74 -3.69 -19.57 0.49
C VAL A 74 -4.05 -20.14 1.83
N VAL A 75 -3.23 -19.88 2.86
CA VAL A 75 -3.53 -20.25 4.24
C VAL A 75 -3.80 -18.97 5.01
N VAL A 76 -4.91 -18.96 5.75
CA VAL A 76 -5.34 -17.84 6.57
C VAL A 76 -5.11 -18.23 8.01
N VAL A 77 -4.38 -17.38 8.74
CA VAL A 77 -4.09 -17.54 10.17
C VAL A 77 -4.75 -16.38 10.91
N SER A 78 -5.53 -16.69 11.94
CA SER A 78 -6.37 -15.73 12.66
C SER A 78 -6.41 -15.94 14.18
N SER A 79 -5.49 -16.74 14.73
CA SER A 79 -5.25 -16.84 16.18
C SER A 79 -3.99 -16.07 16.58
N PRO A 80 -3.97 -15.42 17.77
CA PRO A 80 -2.76 -14.76 18.28
C PRO A 80 -1.54 -15.68 18.33
N SER A 81 -1.69 -16.90 18.85
CA SER A 81 -0.61 -17.88 18.93
C SER A 81 -0.09 -18.34 17.55
N GLY A 82 -0.98 -18.51 16.58
CA GLY A 82 -0.58 -18.87 15.21
C GLY A 82 0.16 -17.72 14.52
N VAL A 83 -0.29 -16.49 14.73
CA VAL A 83 0.38 -15.29 14.21
C VAL A 83 1.76 -15.12 14.86
N GLU A 84 1.87 -15.29 16.17
CA GLU A 84 3.14 -15.26 16.90
C GLU A 84 4.12 -16.29 16.33
N GLU A 85 3.69 -17.55 16.15
CA GLU A 85 4.53 -18.59 15.55
C GLU A 85 4.98 -18.24 14.11
N CYS A 86 4.12 -17.57 13.32
CA CYS A 86 4.48 -17.11 11.98
C CYS A 86 5.54 -16.01 11.98
N PHE A 87 5.51 -15.09 12.95
CA PHE A 87 6.39 -13.92 13.01
C PHE A 87 7.60 -14.08 13.95
N THR A 88 7.75 -15.24 14.58
CA THR A 88 8.90 -15.57 15.44
C THR A 88 9.63 -16.80 14.94
N LYS A 89 9.08 -18.00 15.15
CA LYS A 89 9.71 -19.29 14.85
C LYS A 89 9.88 -19.54 13.35
N ASN A 90 8.92 -19.09 12.54
CA ASN A 90 8.88 -19.36 11.09
C ASN A 90 9.01 -18.08 10.23
N ASP A 91 9.48 -16.99 10.83
CA ASP A 91 9.51 -15.66 10.22
C ASP A 91 10.29 -15.63 8.89
N VAL A 92 11.46 -16.27 8.84
CA VAL A 92 12.31 -16.33 7.64
C VAL A 92 11.66 -17.13 6.52
N VAL A 93 11.06 -18.29 6.83
CA VAL A 93 10.43 -19.17 5.83
C VAL A 93 9.18 -18.50 5.23
N LEU A 94 8.45 -17.73 6.06
CA LEU A 94 7.24 -17.01 5.67
C LEU A 94 7.51 -15.58 5.17
N ALA A 95 8.77 -15.11 5.18
CA ALA A 95 9.13 -13.77 4.75
C ALA A 95 9.12 -13.57 3.22
N ASN A 96 8.92 -14.62 2.43
CA ASN A 96 8.83 -14.50 0.97
C ASN A 96 7.55 -13.76 0.52
N ARG A 97 7.62 -13.11 -0.65
CA ARG A 97 6.52 -12.30 -1.19
C ARG A 97 5.91 -12.94 -2.44
N PRO A 98 4.58 -13.06 -2.51
CA PRO A 98 3.93 -13.50 -3.74
C PRO A 98 4.27 -12.57 -4.90
N ARG A 99 4.71 -13.14 -6.03
CA ARG A 99 5.00 -12.37 -7.25
C ARG A 99 3.69 -12.03 -7.97
N PHE A 100 3.23 -10.81 -7.76
CA PHE A 100 2.10 -10.20 -8.48
C PHE A 100 2.57 -9.32 -9.64
N ILE A 101 1.71 -9.05 -10.60
CA ILE A 101 2.05 -8.21 -11.77
C ILE A 101 2.53 -6.82 -11.36
N ILE A 102 1.91 -6.20 -10.36
CA ILE A 102 2.32 -4.85 -9.93
C ILE A 102 3.76 -4.82 -9.42
N GLY A 103 4.22 -5.87 -8.74
CA GLY A 103 5.61 -5.98 -8.27
C GLY A 103 6.62 -6.12 -9.42
N LYS A 104 6.19 -6.63 -10.58
CA LYS A 104 7.04 -6.71 -11.77
C LYS A 104 7.35 -5.33 -12.34
N TYR A 105 6.33 -4.47 -12.44
CA TYR A 105 6.44 -3.16 -13.07
C TYR A 105 6.81 -2.08 -12.06
N ILE A 106 5.90 -1.76 -11.12
CA ILE A 106 6.11 -0.72 -10.09
C ILE A 106 7.20 -1.12 -9.09
N GLY A 107 7.34 -2.43 -8.80
CA GLY A 107 8.35 -2.96 -7.89
C GLY A 107 9.71 -3.22 -8.54
N TYR A 108 9.96 -2.71 -9.76
CA TYR A 108 11.19 -2.90 -10.52
C TYR A 108 11.65 -4.36 -10.59
N ASN A 109 10.81 -5.23 -11.12
CA ASN A 109 11.02 -6.67 -11.16
C ASN A 109 11.25 -7.30 -9.77
N TYR A 110 10.42 -6.92 -8.80
CA TYR A 110 10.44 -7.44 -7.42
C TYR A 110 11.70 -7.10 -6.61
N THR A 111 12.44 -6.06 -6.98
CA THR A 111 13.65 -5.67 -6.25
C THR A 111 13.38 -4.70 -5.10
N THR A 112 12.19 -4.11 -4.98
CA THR A 112 11.88 -3.20 -3.86
C THR A 112 11.77 -3.92 -2.51
N MET A 113 11.90 -3.18 -1.40
CA MET A 113 11.76 -3.72 -0.03
C MET A 113 10.40 -4.41 0.22
N VAL A 114 9.34 -3.95 -0.46
CA VAL A 114 7.98 -4.50 -0.31
C VAL A 114 7.81 -5.79 -1.12
N GLY A 115 8.41 -5.86 -2.31
CA GLY A 115 8.20 -6.95 -3.27
C GLY A 115 9.25 -8.06 -3.27
N SER A 116 10.43 -7.83 -2.68
CA SER A 116 11.51 -8.82 -2.66
C SER A 116 11.26 -9.96 -1.67
N SER A 117 11.64 -11.17 -2.07
CA SER A 117 11.72 -12.34 -1.19
C SER A 117 12.87 -12.21 -0.20
N TYR A 118 12.79 -12.94 0.91
CA TYR A 118 13.87 -12.95 1.88
C TYR A 118 15.17 -13.48 1.25
N GLY A 119 16.28 -12.80 1.56
CA GLY A 119 17.59 -13.08 0.97
C GLY A 119 18.54 -11.90 1.22
N ASP A 120 19.78 -11.99 0.70
CA ASP A 120 20.80 -10.95 0.90
C ASP A 120 20.34 -9.57 0.41
N HIS A 121 19.71 -9.52 -0.76
CA HIS A 121 19.17 -8.28 -1.33
C HIS A 121 18.14 -7.61 -0.40
N TRP A 122 17.15 -8.38 0.08
CA TRP A 122 16.13 -7.85 0.99
C TRP A 122 16.72 -7.42 2.34
N ARG A 123 17.66 -8.21 2.89
CA ARG A 123 18.36 -7.86 4.13
C ARG A 123 19.16 -6.57 3.98
N ASN A 124 19.84 -6.39 2.84
CA ASN A 124 20.55 -5.15 2.55
C ASN A 124 19.59 -3.96 2.47
N LEU A 125 18.48 -4.07 1.73
CA LEU A 125 17.46 -2.99 1.68
C LEU A 125 16.91 -2.64 3.06
N ARG A 126 16.66 -3.64 3.92
CA ARG A 126 16.21 -3.42 5.30
C ARG A 126 17.24 -2.68 6.13
N ARG A 127 18.52 -3.06 6.01
CA ARG A 127 19.64 -2.36 6.65
C ARG A 127 19.71 -0.90 6.19
N LEU A 128 19.68 -0.66 4.87
CA LEU A 128 19.70 0.69 4.30
C LEU A 128 18.53 1.53 4.81
N GLY A 129 17.31 0.98 4.79
CA GLY A 129 16.15 1.68 5.32
C GLY A 129 16.28 2.01 6.81
N ALA A 130 16.73 1.05 7.62
CA ALA A 130 16.87 1.25 9.06
C ALA A 130 17.94 2.30 9.43
N VAL A 131 19.08 2.28 8.75
CA VAL A 131 20.21 3.17 9.06
C VAL A 131 20.04 4.53 8.40
N GLU A 132 19.73 4.56 7.11
CA GLU A 132 19.83 5.79 6.31
C GLU A 132 18.54 6.60 6.25
N ILE A 133 17.39 5.97 6.51
CA ILE A 133 16.07 6.60 6.35
C ILE A 133 15.33 6.70 7.69
N PHE A 134 15.23 5.59 8.41
CA PHE A 134 14.37 5.46 9.59
C PHE A 134 15.11 5.58 10.93
N SER A 135 16.41 5.86 10.91
CA SER A 135 17.18 6.04 12.15
C SER A 135 16.74 7.29 12.90
N ALA A 136 16.82 7.26 14.23
CA ALA A 136 16.45 8.40 15.07
C ALA A 136 17.26 9.65 14.71
N SER A 137 18.56 9.49 14.46
CA SER A 137 19.44 10.58 14.00
C SER A 137 18.91 11.21 12.71
N ARG A 138 18.60 10.40 11.69
CA ARG A 138 18.04 10.89 10.42
C ARG A 138 16.68 11.56 10.60
N LEU A 139 15.78 10.97 11.38
CA LEU A 139 14.48 11.57 11.60
C LEU A 139 14.58 12.89 12.36
N ASN A 140 15.57 13.05 13.24
CA ASN A 140 15.81 14.29 13.98
C ASN A 140 16.32 15.43 13.09
N THR A 141 17.08 15.16 12.02
CA THR A 141 17.47 16.22 11.06
C THR A 141 16.26 16.86 10.38
N PHE A 142 15.14 16.16 10.31
CA PHE A 142 13.88 16.66 9.74
C PHE A 142 12.86 17.14 10.78
N LEU A 143 13.28 17.40 12.02
CA LEU A 143 12.39 17.93 13.06
C LEU A 143 11.75 19.26 12.64
N SER A 144 12.53 20.16 12.01
CA SER A 144 12.07 21.46 11.53
C SER A 144 10.95 21.30 10.48
N VAL A 145 11.11 20.37 9.53
CA VAL A 145 10.10 20.07 8.51
C VAL A 145 8.78 19.63 9.15
N ARG A 146 8.82 18.71 10.13
CA ARG A 146 7.61 18.25 10.83
C ARG A 146 6.94 19.37 11.63
N LYS A 147 7.73 20.17 12.36
CA LYS A 147 7.21 21.33 13.11
C LYS A 147 6.55 22.35 12.19
N ASP A 148 7.18 22.65 11.06
CA ASP A 148 6.65 23.60 10.07
C ASP A 148 5.34 23.09 9.44
N GLU A 149 5.25 21.82 9.07
CA GLU A 149 4.01 21.23 8.54
C GLU A 149 2.86 21.22 9.56
N ILE A 150 3.15 20.87 10.83
CA ILE A 150 2.15 20.94 11.91
C ILE A 150 1.70 22.38 12.12
N ARG A 151 2.64 23.34 12.14
CA ARG A 151 2.33 24.76 12.29
C ARG A 151 1.41 25.25 11.18
N ARG A 152 1.71 24.91 9.92
CA ARG A 152 0.87 25.26 8.76
C ARG A 152 -0.54 24.71 8.88
N LEU A 153 -0.69 23.44 9.30
CA LEU A 153 -2.02 22.88 9.55
C LEU A 153 -2.77 23.69 10.61
N LEU A 154 -2.12 24.01 11.74
CA LEU A 154 -2.74 24.79 12.81
C LEU A 154 -3.18 26.18 12.34
N LEU A 155 -2.35 26.86 11.53
CA LEU A 155 -2.69 28.16 10.94
C LEU A 155 -3.92 28.06 10.04
N LYS A 156 -3.96 27.10 9.11
CA LYS A 156 -5.13 26.87 8.23
C LYS A 156 -6.40 26.55 9.00
N LEU A 157 -6.31 25.71 10.03
CA LEU A 157 -7.45 25.40 10.90
C LEU A 157 -7.93 26.64 11.65
N SER A 158 -6.99 27.51 12.05
CA SER A 158 -7.32 28.73 12.79
C SER A 158 -8.06 29.75 11.95
N GLU A 159 -7.67 29.95 10.70
CA GLU A 159 -8.26 30.96 9.80
C GLU A 159 -9.77 30.80 9.69
N ASN A 160 -10.23 29.57 9.49
CA ASN A 160 -11.65 29.27 9.36
C ASN A 160 -12.39 29.19 10.70
N SER A 161 -11.69 29.20 11.83
CA SER A 161 -12.26 28.98 13.16
C SER A 161 -11.93 30.07 14.20
N ARG A 162 -11.52 31.26 13.75
CA ARG A 162 -11.17 32.40 14.62
C ARG A 162 -12.37 32.95 15.39
N GLN A 163 -13.50 33.10 14.71
CA GLN A 163 -14.70 33.72 15.28
C GLN A 163 -15.59 32.69 15.97
N ASP A 164 -15.83 31.55 15.31
CA ASP A 164 -16.64 30.47 15.85
C ASP A 164 -16.11 29.08 15.49
N PHE A 165 -16.77 28.04 16.02
CA PHE A 165 -16.48 26.67 15.64
C PHE A 165 -16.69 26.45 14.14
N ALA A 166 -15.70 25.82 13.50
CA ALA A 166 -15.75 25.42 12.10
C ALA A 166 -15.72 23.91 11.98
N GLN A 167 -16.51 23.39 11.04
CA GLN A 167 -16.51 21.98 10.68
C GLN A 167 -15.30 21.66 9.79
N VAL A 168 -14.57 20.61 10.15
CA VAL A 168 -13.35 20.20 9.45
C VAL A 168 -13.38 18.71 9.18
N GLU A 169 -13.20 18.35 7.92
CA GLU A 169 -13.01 16.97 7.49
C GLU A 169 -11.58 16.51 7.85
N MET A 170 -11.47 15.66 8.87
CA MET A 170 -10.17 15.36 9.49
C MET A 170 -9.28 14.48 8.62
N LYS A 171 -9.86 13.58 7.81
CA LYS A 171 -9.06 12.64 7.00
C LYS A 171 -8.24 13.40 5.97
N SER A 172 -8.83 14.34 5.24
CA SER A 172 -8.14 15.17 4.25
C SER A 172 -7.02 15.97 4.90
N LYS A 173 -7.29 16.65 6.02
CA LYS A 173 -6.28 17.48 6.70
C LYS A 173 -5.09 16.67 7.24
N LEU A 174 -5.36 15.51 7.82
CA LEU A 174 -4.30 14.62 8.30
C LEU A 174 -3.56 13.95 7.14
N ALA A 175 -4.24 13.66 6.03
CA ALA A 175 -3.62 13.13 4.82
C ALA A 175 -2.67 14.14 4.20
N GLU A 176 -3.12 15.37 3.99
CA GLU A 176 -2.28 16.48 3.52
C GLU A 176 -1.05 16.64 4.43
N LEU A 177 -1.24 16.67 5.76
CA LEU A 177 -0.14 16.77 6.72
C LEU A 177 0.86 15.61 6.56
N SER A 178 0.37 14.37 6.54
CA SER A 178 1.21 13.17 6.50
C SER A 178 1.99 13.08 5.20
N PHE A 179 1.34 13.32 4.07
CA PHE A 179 2.02 13.33 2.77
C PHE A 179 3.04 14.46 2.69
N ASN A 180 2.69 15.70 3.06
CA ASN A 180 3.62 16.83 2.97
C ASN A 180 4.83 16.67 3.89
N ILE A 181 4.67 16.13 5.11
CA ILE A 181 5.81 15.76 5.96
C ILE A 181 6.72 14.81 5.20
N ILE A 182 6.18 13.72 4.67
CA ILE A 182 6.97 12.68 4.00
C ILE A 182 7.66 13.24 2.74
N VAL A 183 6.93 13.90 1.85
CA VAL A 183 7.52 14.38 0.58
C VAL A 183 8.51 15.52 0.80
N ARG A 184 8.36 16.35 1.84
CA ARG A 184 9.36 17.36 2.18
C ARG A 184 10.63 16.77 2.77
N MET A 185 10.51 15.74 3.60
CA MET A 185 11.71 15.03 4.07
C MET A 185 12.46 14.34 2.92
N VAL A 186 11.71 13.76 1.99
CA VAL A 186 12.28 13.00 0.87
C VAL A 186 12.84 13.89 -0.23
N ALA A 187 12.06 14.86 -0.69
CA ALA A 187 12.32 15.66 -1.89
C ALA A 187 12.43 17.17 -1.62
N GLY A 188 12.23 17.62 -0.38
CA GLY A 188 12.31 19.03 -0.03
C GLY A 188 11.13 19.89 -0.49
N LYS A 189 10.09 19.28 -1.09
CA LYS A 189 8.95 19.99 -1.71
C LYS A 189 7.61 19.52 -1.17
N ARG A 190 6.60 20.37 -1.31
CA ARG A 190 5.19 20.05 -1.05
C ARG A 190 4.51 19.61 -2.34
N TYR A 191 3.60 18.64 -2.22
CA TYR A 191 2.79 18.17 -3.35
C TYR A 191 1.29 18.18 -3.03
N PHE A 192 0.87 18.65 -1.86
CA PHE A 192 -0.54 18.77 -1.46
C PHE A 192 -0.81 20.14 -0.81
N GLY A 193 -1.98 20.73 -1.08
CA GLY A 193 -2.41 22.04 -0.59
C GLY A 193 -2.45 23.12 -1.68
N GLU A 194 -2.46 24.40 -1.28
CA GLU A 194 -2.70 25.61 -2.10
C GLU A 194 -1.80 25.81 -3.34
N ASP A 195 -0.70 25.08 -3.45
CA ASP A 195 0.09 24.98 -4.69
C ASP A 195 -0.54 23.98 -5.70
N GLU A 196 -1.87 23.97 -5.79
CA GLU A 196 -2.64 23.03 -6.61
C GLU A 196 -2.40 23.22 -8.10
N ASP A 197 -1.99 24.43 -8.51
CA ASP A 197 -1.66 24.83 -9.89
C ASP A 197 -0.26 24.40 -10.36
N ASN A 198 0.53 23.71 -9.51
CA ASN A 198 1.80 23.14 -9.94
C ASN A 198 1.61 21.80 -10.66
N ASP A 199 1.91 21.77 -11.95
CA ASP A 199 1.84 20.57 -12.80
C ASP A 199 2.62 19.38 -12.24
N GLU A 200 3.79 19.60 -11.61
CA GLU A 200 4.60 18.55 -10.99
C GLU A 200 3.86 17.92 -9.79
N ALA A 201 3.20 18.75 -8.98
CA ALA A 201 2.44 18.31 -7.81
C ALA A 201 1.18 17.55 -8.21
N LYS A 202 0.46 18.05 -9.21
CA LYS A 202 -0.70 17.35 -9.76
C LYS A 202 -0.31 15.98 -10.31
N LEU A 203 0.76 15.92 -11.11
CA LEU A 203 1.29 14.66 -11.63
C LEU A 203 1.68 13.70 -10.51
N PHE A 204 2.36 14.16 -9.46
CA PHE A 204 2.69 13.32 -8.31
C PHE A 204 1.45 12.71 -7.65
N ARG A 205 0.43 13.53 -7.36
CA ARG A 205 -0.82 13.07 -6.74
C ARG A 205 -1.52 12.02 -7.60
N GLU A 206 -1.64 12.26 -8.90
CA GLU A 206 -2.23 11.31 -9.86
C GLU A 206 -1.48 9.98 -9.90
N LEU A 207 -0.15 10.02 -9.96
CA LEU A 207 0.69 8.82 -10.00
C LEU A 207 0.55 7.99 -8.72
N ILE A 208 0.58 8.64 -7.56
CA ILE A 208 0.44 7.96 -6.26
C ILE A 208 -0.95 7.35 -6.10
N GLU A 209 -2.01 8.06 -6.49
CA GLU A 209 -3.38 7.54 -6.48
C GLU A 209 -3.52 6.32 -7.39
N GLU A 210 -2.98 6.37 -8.61
CA GLU A 210 -2.99 5.23 -9.53
C GLU A 210 -2.21 4.04 -8.98
N VAL A 211 -1.02 4.25 -8.41
CA VAL A 211 -0.23 3.16 -7.80
C VAL A 211 -1.03 2.49 -6.69
N PHE A 212 -1.65 3.28 -5.81
CA PHE A 212 -2.48 2.74 -4.75
C PHE A 212 -3.66 1.95 -5.30
N LYS A 213 -4.38 2.48 -6.29
CA LYS A 213 -5.50 1.81 -6.96
C LYS A 213 -5.12 0.43 -7.49
N TYR A 214 -3.98 0.31 -8.16
CA TYR A 214 -3.52 -0.99 -8.66
C TYR A 214 -2.94 -1.88 -7.55
N ALA A 215 -2.28 -1.31 -6.53
CA ALA A 215 -1.61 -2.08 -5.48
C ALA A 215 -2.58 -2.86 -4.59
N GLY A 216 -3.77 -2.33 -4.31
CA GLY A 216 -4.81 -3.11 -3.61
C GLY A 216 -5.96 -3.57 -4.48
N ALA A 217 -5.90 -3.40 -5.79
CA ALA A 217 -6.78 -4.14 -6.68
C ALA A 217 -6.42 -5.63 -6.61
N SER A 218 -7.38 -6.48 -6.23
CA SER A 218 -7.25 -7.92 -6.40
C SER A 218 -7.39 -8.25 -7.89
N ASN A 219 -6.29 -8.26 -8.63
CA ASN A 219 -6.29 -8.62 -10.05
C ASN A 219 -6.49 -10.14 -10.23
N PRO A 220 -7.57 -10.60 -10.88
CA PRO A 220 -7.80 -12.02 -11.11
C PRO A 220 -6.70 -12.71 -11.93
N GLY A 221 -6.00 -11.95 -12.80
CA GLY A 221 -4.87 -12.45 -13.58
C GLY A 221 -3.69 -12.95 -12.75
N ASP A 222 -3.55 -12.49 -11.50
CA ASP A 222 -2.51 -12.98 -10.59
C ASP A 222 -2.75 -14.41 -10.08
N PHE A 223 -3.99 -14.88 -10.18
CA PHE A 223 -4.48 -16.14 -9.62
C PHE A 223 -4.92 -17.15 -10.70
N VAL A 224 -5.39 -16.67 -11.85
CA VAL A 224 -5.94 -17.48 -12.93
C VAL A 224 -5.12 -17.30 -14.21
N PRO A 225 -4.29 -18.28 -14.61
CA PRO A 225 -3.36 -18.14 -15.74
C PRO A 225 -4.00 -17.75 -17.08
N VAL A 226 -5.21 -18.24 -17.39
CA VAL A 226 -5.95 -17.87 -18.60
C VAL A 226 -6.28 -16.38 -18.65
N LEU A 227 -6.67 -15.78 -17.52
CA LEU A 227 -6.98 -14.35 -17.46
C LEU A 227 -5.72 -13.49 -17.62
N ARG A 228 -4.56 -14.02 -17.19
CA ARG A 228 -3.26 -13.38 -17.42
C ARG A 228 -2.88 -13.37 -18.89
N TRP A 229 -3.08 -14.49 -19.59
CA TRP A 229 -2.74 -14.61 -21.01
C TRP A 229 -3.50 -13.60 -21.88
N MET A 230 -4.77 -13.33 -21.55
CA MET A 230 -5.62 -12.37 -22.26
C MET A 230 -5.49 -10.92 -21.77
N ASP A 231 -4.60 -10.64 -20.80
CA ASP A 231 -4.49 -9.33 -20.12
C ASP A 231 -5.87 -8.78 -19.69
N TYR A 232 -6.56 -9.53 -18.83
CA TYR A 232 -7.93 -9.20 -18.39
C TYR A 232 -8.04 -7.74 -17.90
N LYS A 233 -8.97 -6.98 -18.51
CA LYS A 233 -9.19 -5.52 -18.29
C LYS A 233 -8.00 -4.62 -18.64
N ASN A 234 -7.05 -5.11 -19.45
CA ASN A 234 -5.80 -4.44 -19.81
C ASN A 234 -4.97 -4.03 -18.57
N TYR A 235 -4.98 -4.86 -17.53
CA TYR A 235 -4.32 -4.56 -16.26
C TYR A 235 -2.80 -4.44 -16.44
N ASP A 236 -2.17 -5.41 -17.08
CA ASP A 236 -0.71 -5.44 -17.27
C ASP A 236 -0.25 -4.23 -18.09
N LYS A 237 -0.95 -3.90 -19.18
CA LYS A 237 -0.69 -2.70 -20.00
C LYS A 237 -0.84 -1.40 -19.21
N LYS A 238 -1.88 -1.27 -18.39
CA LYS A 238 -2.12 -0.07 -17.56
C LYS A 238 -1.02 0.11 -16.52
N VAL A 239 -0.65 -0.97 -15.83
CA VAL A 239 0.42 -0.93 -14.82
C VAL A 239 1.78 -0.68 -15.48
N ALA A 240 2.06 -1.22 -16.66
CA ALA A 240 3.28 -0.93 -17.41
C ALA A 240 3.36 0.55 -17.82
N LYS A 241 2.26 1.13 -18.30
CA LYS A 241 2.17 2.57 -18.63
C LYS A 241 2.40 3.44 -17.39
N LEU A 242 1.78 3.09 -16.27
CA LEU A 242 1.97 3.78 -14.99
C LEU A 242 3.43 3.70 -14.53
N SER A 243 4.05 2.53 -14.65
CA SER A 243 5.46 2.32 -14.32
C SER A 243 6.37 3.23 -15.13
N GLY A 244 6.13 3.39 -16.42
CA GLY A 244 6.89 4.31 -17.26
C GLY A 244 6.78 5.76 -16.79
N LYS A 245 5.55 6.24 -16.55
CA LYS A 245 5.33 7.60 -16.04
C LYS A 245 6.00 7.83 -14.67
N MET A 246 5.87 6.87 -13.77
CA MET A 246 6.44 6.93 -12.43
C MET A 246 7.98 6.95 -12.48
N ASP A 247 8.57 6.11 -13.36
CA ASP A 247 10.01 6.07 -13.53
C ASP A 247 10.56 7.39 -14.09
N THR A 248 9.90 7.96 -15.10
CA THR A 248 10.24 9.29 -15.62
C THR A 248 10.13 10.38 -14.56
N PHE A 249 9.09 10.34 -13.73
CA PHE A 249 8.91 11.30 -12.64
C PHE A 249 10.07 11.22 -11.63
N PHE A 250 10.42 10.03 -11.16
CA PHE A 250 11.50 9.88 -10.18
C PHE A 250 12.88 10.14 -10.77
N GLU A 251 13.13 9.77 -12.02
CA GLU A 251 14.37 10.14 -12.72
C GLU A 251 14.52 11.66 -12.74
N GLY A 252 13.50 12.37 -13.19
CA GLY A 252 13.51 13.84 -13.20
C GLY A 252 13.68 14.46 -11.81
N LEU A 253 13.15 13.82 -10.77
CA LEU A 253 13.35 14.25 -9.38
C LEU A 253 14.79 14.04 -8.92
N ILE A 254 15.34 12.83 -9.14
CA ILE A 254 16.74 12.50 -8.79
C ILE A 254 17.72 13.42 -9.52
N ASP A 255 17.50 13.67 -10.81
CA ASP A 255 18.37 14.55 -11.60
C ASP A 255 18.34 16.01 -11.13
N LYS A 256 17.18 16.49 -10.65
CA LYS A 256 17.08 17.82 -10.02
C LYS A 256 17.96 17.90 -8.77
N HIS A 257 17.97 16.84 -7.95
CA HIS A 257 18.81 16.76 -6.75
C HIS A 257 20.30 16.65 -7.08
N ARG A 258 20.68 15.85 -8.09
CA ARG A 258 22.08 15.80 -8.57
C ARG A 258 22.61 17.16 -9.01
N ARG A 259 21.77 17.98 -9.64
CA ARG A 259 22.13 19.34 -10.08
C ARG A 259 22.18 20.35 -8.94
N ASN A 260 21.43 20.13 -7.86
CA ASN A 260 21.32 21.05 -6.74
C ASN A 260 21.96 20.49 -5.46
N LYS A 261 23.25 20.74 -5.26
CA LYS A 261 24.02 20.22 -4.12
C LYS A 261 23.75 20.92 -2.78
N ASN A 262 22.85 21.92 -2.74
CA ASN A 262 22.62 22.74 -1.54
C ASN A 262 21.46 22.24 -0.66
N SER A 263 20.80 21.13 -1.01
CA SER A 263 19.68 20.59 -0.23
C SER A 263 20.10 19.42 0.68
N SER A 264 19.41 19.28 1.81
CA SER A 264 19.66 18.26 2.84
C SER A 264 18.50 17.25 2.95
N THR A 265 17.99 16.79 1.81
CA THR A 265 16.86 15.84 1.75
C THR A 265 17.33 14.39 1.88
N MET A 266 16.38 13.45 2.05
CA MET A 266 16.73 12.03 2.01
C MET A 266 17.26 11.59 0.65
N ILE A 267 16.79 12.20 -0.46
CA ILE A 267 17.35 11.93 -1.79
C ILE A 267 18.81 12.37 -1.84
N ASP A 268 19.12 13.59 -1.37
CA ASP A 268 20.50 14.09 -1.36
C ASP A 268 21.43 13.21 -0.52
N HIS A 269 20.94 12.74 0.64
CA HIS A 269 21.67 11.80 1.47
C HIS A 269 21.97 10.48 0.74
N LEU A 270 20.97 9.89 0.10
CA LEU A 270 21.15 8.63 -0.65
C LEU A 270 22.07 8.82 -1.88
N LEU A 271 22.00 9.98 -2.55
CA LEU A 271 22.90 10.32 -3.64
C LEU A 271 24.35 10.51 -3.17
N SER A 272 24.57 11.11 -2.00
CA SER A 272 25.91 11.22 -1.41
C SER A 272 26.52 9.84 -1.10
N LEU A 273 25.68 8.89 -0.68
CA LEU A 273 26.11 7.51 -0.45
C LEU A 273 26.39 6.78 -1.76
N GLN A 274 25.62 7.08 -2.81
CA GLN A 274 25.84 6.57 -4.16
C GLN A 274 27.23 6.95 -4.71
N GLU A 275 27.75 8.13 -4.40
CA GLU A 275 29.11 8.52 -4.83
C GLU A 275 30.20 7.59 -4.26
N SER A 276 30.01 7.09 -3.03
CA SER A 276 30.96 6.20 -2.35
C SER A 276 30.72 4.70 -2.60
N GLN A 277 29.47 4.31 -2.86
CA GLN A 277 29.02 2.92 -2.94
C GLN A 277 27.97 2.75 -4.07
N PRO A 278 28.33 3.01 -5.34
CA PRO A 278 27.36 3.09 -6.44
C PRO A 278 26.62 1.76 -6.69
N GLU A 279 27.24 0.62 -6.41
CA GLU A 279 26.62 -0.70 -6.55
C GLU A 279 25.49 -0.94 -5.54
N TYR A 280 25.56 -0.31 -4.36
CA TYR A 280 24.58 -0.47 -3.28
C TYR A 280 23.43 0.53 -3.34
N TYR A 281 23.65 1.69 -3.95
CA TYR A 281 22.69 2.79 -4.03
C TYR A 281 22.38 3.12 -5.49
N THR A 282 22.07 2.11 -6.31
CA THR A 282 21.64 2.34 -7.70
C THR A 282 20.35 3.17 -7.75
N ASP A 283 20.11 3.86 -8.86
CA ASP A 283 18.91 4.70 -9.04
C ASP A 283 17.63 3.91 -8.80
N GLN A 284 17.58 2.66 -9.25
CA GLN A 284 16.47 1.76 -8.99
C GLN A 284 16.25 1.50 -7.49
N ILE A 285 17.32 1.35 -6.71
CA ILE A 285 17.23 1.20 -5.24
C ILE A 285 16.73 2.50 -4.62
N ILE A 286 17.28 3.65 -5.01
CA ILE A 286 16.87 4.97 -4.50
C ILE A 286 15.38 5.20 -4.80
N LYS A 287 14.93 5.01 -6.04
CA LYS A 287 13.52 5.10 -6.45
C LYS A 287 12.63 4.16 -5.64
N GLY A 288 13.07 2.92 -5.45
CA GLY A 288 12.37 1.92 -4.63
C GLY A 288 12.25 2.33 -3.16
N LEU A 289 13.27 2.96 -2.59
CA LEU A 289 13.26 3.49 -1.22
C LEU A 289 12.37 4.74 -1.11
N ILE A 290 12.42 5.67 -2.07
CA ILE A 290 11.50 6.82 -2.14
C ILE A 290 10.05 6.33 -2.12
N MET A 291 9.70 5.37 -2.98
CA MET A 291 8.36 4.76 -3.01
C MET A 291 7.99 4.09 -1.69
N ARG A 292 8.96 3.46 -1.02
CA ARG A 292 8.73 2.86 0.30
C ARG A 292 8.36 3.92 1.33
N VAL A 293 9.05 5.07 1.36
CA VAL A 293 8.75 6.15 2.32
C VAL A 293 7.42 6.82 2.00
N VAL A 294 7.15 7.13 0.72
CA VAL A 294 5.86 7.72 0.30
C VAL A 294 4.69 6.80 0.66
N GLY A 295 4.84 5.48 0.47
CA GLY A 295 3.84 4.50 0.89
C GLY A 295 3.53 4.49 2.39
N LEU A 296 4.46 4.95 3.24
CA LEU A 296 4.22 5.07 4.69
C LEU A 296 3.26 6.21 5.04
N ALA A 297 3.15 7.26 4.22
CA ALA A 297 2.20 8.35 4.46
C ALA A 297 0.77 7.81 4.64
N LEU A 298 0.39 6.80 3.84
CA LEU A 298 -0.89 6.11 3.99
C LEU A 298 -0.99 5.28 5.27
N GLY A 299 0.10 4.64 5.68
CA GLY A 299 0.18 3.88 6.94
C GLY A 299 -0.01 4.79 8.16
N SER A 300 0.62 5.97 8.15
CA SER A 300 0.50 6.97 9.22
C SER A 300 -0.94 7.47 9.37
N LEU A 301 -1.69 7.61 8.27
CA LEU A 301 -3.11 8.01 8.34
C LEU A 301 -3.99 7.03 9.11
N ILE A 302 -3.64 5.75 9.08
CA ILE A 302 -4.41 4.68 9.72
C ILE A 302 -3.92 4.44 11.16
N GLN A 303 -2.60 4.53 11.39
CA GLN A 303 -1.96 4.06 12.63
C GLN A 303 -1.56 5.17 13.60
N SER A 304 -1.43 6.42 13.16
CA SER A 304 -0.92 7.51 14.01
C SER A 304 -2.02 8.27 14.76
N PHE A 305 -3.29 7.91 14.58
CA PHE A 305 -4.42 8.60 15.21
C PHE A 305 -5.31 7.60 15.95
N GLU A 306 -5.51 7.84 17.24
CA GLU A 306 -6.57 7.20 18.02
C GLU A 306 -7.87 7.98 17.83
N TRP A 307 -8.92 7.29 17.39
CA TRP A 307 -10.19 7.91 17.04
C TRP A 307 -11.19 7.74 18.19
N LYS A 308 -11.71 8.87 18.70
CA LYS A 308 -12.80 8.88 19.69
C LYS A 308 -14.00 9.62 19.11
N ARG A 309 -15.20 9.11 19.40
CA ARG A 309 -16.46 9.72 18.94
C ARG A 309 -16.66 11.07 19.62
N ILE A 310 -17.19 12.04 18.87
CA ILE A 310 -17.53 13.38 19.35
C ILE A 310 -18.79 13.34 20.23
N SER A 311 -19.70 12.40 19.97
CA SER A 311 -20.93 12.17 20.74
C SER A 311 -21.12 10.67 21.05
N GLU A 312 -22.11 10.34 21.87
CA GLU A 312 -22.50 8.95 22.15
C GLU A 312 -23.22 8.28 20.97
N GLU A 313 -23.65 9.06 19.98
CA GLU A 313 -24.30 8.54 18.77
C GLU A 313 -23.35 7.60 18.01
N GLN A 314 -23.92 6.56 17.40
CA GLN A 314 -23.14 5.67 16.56
C GLN A 314 -22.74 6.43 15.29
N ILE A 315 -21.43 6.56 15.07
CA ILE A 315 -20.90 7.05 13.80
C ILE A 315 -21.26 6.02 12.73
N ASP A 316 -21.80 6.50 11.61
CA ASP A 316 -22.05 5.67 10.44
C ASP A 316 -20.71 5.11 9.92
N LEU A 317 -20.46 3.84 10.23
CA LEU A 317 -19.24 3.16 9.83
C LEU A 317 -19.35 2.54 8.44
N ALA A 318 -20.43 2.79 7.68
CA ALA A 318 -20.56 2.31 6.31
C ALA A 318 -19.33 2.71 5.49
N GLU A 319 -18.82 1.74 4.72
CA GLU A 319 -17.63 1.91 3.91
C GLU A 319 -18.05 2.21 2.47
N GLY A 320 -17.50 3.28 1.91
CA GLY A 320 -17.58 3.59 0.51
C GLY A 320 -16.63 2.72 -0.31
N ASN A 321 -16.80 2.77 -1.63
CA ASN A 321 -15.90 2.09 -2.55
C ASN A 321 -14.53 2.80 -2.58
N GLY A 322 -13.45 2.08 -2.27
CA GLY A 322 -12.08 2.62 -2.38
C GLY A 322 -11.04 1.81 -1.62
N LEU A 323 -9.76 2.01 -1.97
CA LEU A 323 -8.64 1.26 -1.40
C LEU A 323 -8.48 1.47 0.11
N THR A 324 -8.75 2.69 0.58
CA THR A 324 -8.60 3.07 1.99
C THR A 324 -9.84 2.74 2.83
N MET A 325 -10.81 2.03 2.25
CA MET A 325 -12.14 1.80 2.84
C MET A 325 -12.68 3.11 3.44
N PRO A 326 -12.80 4.18 2.61
CA PRO A 326 -13.26 5.47 3.12
C PRO A 326 -14.64 5.29 3.74
N LYS A 327 -14.94 6.06 4.79
CA LYS A 327 -16.30 6.09 5.32
C LYS A 327 -17.23 6.77 4.31
N VAL A 328 -18.44 6.23 4.15
CA VAL A 328 -19.48 6.82 3.28
C VAL A 328 -19.79 8.24 3.75
N LYS A 329 -19.84 8.43 5.07
CA LYS A 329 -19.87 9.74 5.72
C LYS A 329 -18.49 10.03 6.29
N PRO A 330 -17.76 11.03 5.79
CA PRO A 330 -16.46 11.42 6.32
C PRO A 330 -16.51 11.74 7.81
N LEU A 331 -15.38 11.57 8.50
CA LEU A 331 -15.28 12.00 9.89
C LEU A 331 -14.99 13.50 9.94
N GLU A 332 -15.93 14.24 10.49
CA GLU A 332 -15.83 15.67 10.67
C GLU A 332 -15.67 16.02 12.15
N ALA A 333 -14.90 17.06 12.43
CA ALA A 333 -14.72 17.60 13.76
C ALA A 333 -15.02 19.09 13.78
N MET A 334 -15.65 19.57 14.86
CA MET A 334 -15.79 21.01 15.11
C MET A 334 -14.51 21.50 15.79
N CYS A 335 -13.81 22.46 15.19
CA CYS A 335 -12.66 23.11 15.80
C CYS A 335 -12.92 24.60 16.00
N LYS A 336 -12.45 25.17 17.11
CA LYS A 336 -12.40 26.61 17.34
C LYS A 336 -10.98 27.01 17.71
N ALA A 337 -10.46 28.05 17.07
CA ALA A 337 -9.15 28.58 17.39
C ALA A 337 -9.13 29.12 18.83
N ARG A 338 -8.08 28.78 19.57
CA ARG A 338 -7.83 29.36 20.89
C ARG A 338 -6.96 30.61 20.72
N ASN A 339 -7.11 31.61 21.60
CA ASN A 339 -6.33 32.86 21.60
C ASN A 339 -4.80 32.65 21.60
N ILE A 340 -4.31 31.48 22.03
CA ILE A 340 -2.88 31.13 21.94
C ILE A 340 -2.36 31.08 20.50
N ILE A 341 -3.23 30.85 19.51
CA ILE A 341 -2.83 30.79 18.11
C ILE A 341 -2.31 32.14 17.62
N ASP A 342 -2.77 33.25 18.17
CA ASP A 342 -2.30 34.58 17.78
C ASP A 342 -0.83 34.76 18.15
N LYS A 343 -0.37 34.13 19.24
CA LYS A 343 1.06 34.08 19.59
C LYS A 343 1.86 33.25 18.59
N VAL A 344 1.30 32.14 18.15
CA VAL A 344 1.91 31.31 17.09
C VAL A 344 1.98 32.12 15.80
N VAL A 345 0.95 32.86 15.39
CA VAL A 345 0.97 33.72 14.20
C VAL A 345 1.98 34.87 14.32
N LEU A 346 2.11 35.49 15.50
CA LEU A 346 3.01 36.63 15.73
C LEU A 346 4.49 36.24 15.78
N GLU A 347 4.84 35.04 16.24
CA GLU A 347 6.23 34.51 16.14
C GLU A 347 6.70 34.25 14.69
N THR A 348 5.82 34.45 13.69
CA THR A 348 6.10 34.26 12.25
C THR A 348 6.26 35.54 11.44
N ALA A 349 5.98 36.71 12.03
CA ALA A 349 6.21 38.01 11.40
C ALA A 349 7.56 38.57 11.89
#